data_AF-A0A6P1HHH2-F1
#
_entry.id   AF-A0A6P1HHH2-F1
#
_cell.length_a   1.000
_cell.length_b   1.000
_cell.length_c   1.000
_cell.angle_alpha   90.00
_cell.angle_beta   90.00
_cell.angle_gamma   90.00
#
_symmetry.space_group_name_H-M   'P 1'
#
loop_
_entity.id
_entity.type
_entity.pdbx_description
1 polymer ?
#
loop_
_entity_poly.entity_id
_entity_poly.type
_entity_poly.pdbx_seq_one_letter_code
_entity_poly.pdbx_strand_id
1 'polypeptide(L)'
;MRKSVVAVVGRPNVGKSTIFNRLVGERISIVEDTPGVTRDRIYSEAEWLNTTFNIIDTGGIELGDEPLLVQMRGQAEVAIDEADVILFMVNGRDGITGADEEVAHLLYKSNKPVVLAVNKIDNPEMQEKIYEFYSLGFGEPFPISGTHGLGLGDMLDEVVKHFPERAMPDEDDDTIHFSLIGRPNVGKSSLVNSILGEERVIVSEIEGTTLDAIDTSFTKDDRDYVIIDTAGMRKKGKVYETTEKYSVLRALKAIERSDVVLVVLDADTGIIEQDKKIAGYAHEAGKGVVIVVNKWDAIETDDKTMKKFEDKVRQQFQFLDYAPIVYLSAKTKKRMHTLLPSILLASENHTKRVQTNILNEVIMDALAYKPVPSLKGQKLKIFYATQVSVQPPTFVVFVNDPDLLHFSYERFLENRIREAFGFEGTPIKIFARQRK
;
A
#
# COMPACT_ATOMS: atom_id res chain seq x y z
N MET A 1 -4.82 8.51 -5.99
CA MET A 1 -3.89 8.34 -7.13
C MET A 1 -2.80 7.35 -6.76
N ARG A 2 -2.48 6.40 -7.65
CA ARG A 2 -1.26 5.58 -7.53
C ARG A 2 -0.06 6.53 -7.52
N LYS A 3 0.89 6.35 -6.60
CA LYS A 3 2.16 7.08 -6.59
C LYS A 3 3.11 6.44 -7.59
N SER A 4 4.04 7.19 -8.15
CA SER A 4 5.07 6.59 -8.99
C SER A 4 5.93 5.65 -8.15
N VAL A 5 6.36 4.53 -8.70
CA VAL A 5 7.20 3.56 -8.01
C VAL A 5 8.63 3.63 -8.55
N VAL A 6 9.59 3.83 -7.67
CA VAL A 6 11.02 3.83 -7.98
C VAL A 6 11.67 2.60 -7.38
N ALA A 7 12.21 1.71 -8.19
CA ALA A 7 12.95 0.55 -7.66
C ALA A 7 14.46 0.79 -7.72
N VAL A 8 15.13 0.59 -6.60
CA VAL A 8 16.59 0.68 -6.52
C VAL A 8 17.17 -0.70 -6.84
N VAL A 9 17.97 -0.79 -7.90
CA VAL A 9 18.54 -2.05 -8.42
C VAL A 9 20.05 -1.92 -8.52
N GLY A 10 20.76 -3.02 -8.32
CA GLY A 10 22.21 -3.07 -8.47
C GLY A 10 22.79 -4.24 -7.68
N ARG A 11 24.06 -4.57 -7.92
CA ARG A 11 24.74 -5.65 -7.19
C ARG A 11 24.84 -5.37 -5.69
N PRO A 12 25.16 -6.35 -4.84
CA PRO A 12 25.41 -6.11 -3.41
C PRO A 12 26.49 -5.06 -3.18
N ASN A 13 26.41 -4.36 -2.04
CA ASN A 13 27.43 -3.43 -1.56
C ASN A 13 27.69 -2.17 -2.42
N VAL A 14 26.85 -1.88 -3.41
CA VAL A 14 26.87 -0.59 -4.15
C VAL A 14 26.27 0.58 -3.36
N GLY A 15 25.62 0.30 -2.23
CA GLY A 15 25.03 1.33 -1.35
C GLY A 15 23.54 1.59 -1.55
N LYS A 16 22.78 0.62 -2.10
CA LYS A 16 21.32 0.70 -2.27
C LYS A 16 20.59 1.12 -1.00
N SER A 17 20.81 0.39 0.10
CA SER A 17 20.14 0.67 1.37
C SER A 17 20.57 2.01 1.99
N THR A 18 21.78 2.51 1.68
CA THR A 18 22.21 3.84 2.10
C THR A 18 21.38 4.93 1.41
N ILE A 19 21.16 4.79 0.10
CA ILE A 19 20.30 5.70 -0.67
C ILE A 19 18.85 5.58 -0.23
N PHE A 20 18.33 4.35 -0.14
CA PHE A 20 16.97 4.09 0.34
C PHE A 20 16.69 4.79 1.67
N ASN A 21 17.50 4.53 2.70
CA ASN A 21 17.31 5.14 4.03
C ASN A 21 17.38 6.66 3.99
N ARG A 22 18.25 7.22 3.13
CA ARG A 22 18.38 8.68 2.98
C ARG A 22 17.16 9.30 2.31
N LEU A 23 16.59 8.63 1.30
CA LEU A 23 15.40 9.11 0.58
C LEU A 23 14.12 8.99 1.41
N VAL A 24 14.03 7.98 2.28
CA VAL A 24 12.89 7.78 3.18
C VAL A 24 12.95 8.75 4.38
N GLY A 25 14.14 9.14 4.84
CA GLY A 25 14.34 10.11 5.94
C GLY A 25 13.94 9.58 7.33
N GLU A 26 14.03 10.45 8.37
CA GLU A 26 13.63 10.15 9.76
C GLU A 26 12.10 10.05 9.98
N ARG A 27 11.27 10.05 8.91
CA ARG A 27 9.82 9.78 9.01
C ARG A 27 9.50 8.30 9.25
N ILE A 28 10.34 7.64 10.06
CA ILE A 28 9.94 6.48 10.87
C ILE A 28 9.31 6.98 12.19
N SER A 29 8.86 8.24 12.23
CA SER A 29 8.21 8.85 13.39
C SER A 29 6.81 8.27 13.57
N ILE A 30 6.74 7.24 14.43
CA ILE A 30 5.63 7.01 15.36
C ILE A 30 4.26 6.86 14.67
N VAL A 31 4.10 5.81 13.85
CA VAL A 31 2.90 5.00 14.04
C VAL A 31 3.32 3.98 15.10
N GLU A 32 2.79 4.08 16.31
CA GLU A 32 3.06 3.08 17.35
C GLU A 32 2.80 1.67 16.80
N ASP A 33 3.60 0.72 17.27
CA ASP A 33 3.44 -0.71 17.02
C ASP A 33 1.97 -1.11 17.19
N THR A 34 1.24 -1.20 16.09
CA THR A 34 -0.09 -1.77 16.13
C THR A 34 0.12 -3.26 16.36
N PRO A 35 -0.27 -3.81 17.53
CA PRO A 35 0.06 -5.18 17.86
C PRO A 35 -0.53 -6.12 16.81
N GLY A 36 0.33 -6.81 16.06
CA GLY A 36 -0.08 -7.80 15.05
C GLY A 36 0.28 -7.49 13.59
N VAL A 37 1.00 -6.40 13.28
CA VAL A 37 1.52 -6.13 11.93
C VAL A 37 3.06 -6.17 11.94
N THR A 38 3.66 -7.02 11.10
CA THR A 38 5.10 -7.04 10.87
C THR A 38 5.48 -6.12 9.71
N ARG A 39 6.28 -5.09 10.00
CA ARG A 39 6.79 -4.14 9.00
C ARG A 39 7.81 -4.82 8.10
N ASP A 40 7.42 -5.17 6.87
CA ASP A 40 8.40 -5.49 5.84
C ASP A 40 8.93 -4.20 5.22
N ARG A 41 10.24 -4.00 5.29
CA ARG A 41 10.97 -2.80 4.85
C ARG A 41 11.07 -2.63 3.32
N ILE A 42 10.15 -3.22 2.55
CA ILE A 42 10.32 -3.35 1.10
C ILE A 42 9.78 -2.13 0.35
N TYR A 43 8.72 -1.47 0.87
CA TYR A 43 8.17 -0.24 0.30
C TYR A 43 8.24 0.88 1.32
N SER A 44 8.60 2.07 0.87
CA SER A 44 8.54 3.27 1.70
C SER A 44 8.20 4.48 0.84
N GLU A 45 7.61 5.47 1.46
CA GLU A 45 7.28 6.74 0.79
C GLU A 45 8.49 7.68 0.85
N ALA A 46 8.80 8.31 -0.28
CA ALA A 46 9.80 9.36 -0.42
C ALA A 46 9.16 10.61 -1.03
N GLU A 47 9.77 11.77 -0.76
CA GLU A 47 9.30 13.07 -1.24
C GLU A 47 10.48 13.86 -1.82
N TRP A 48 10.31 14.37 -3.05
CA TRP A 48 11.28 15.24 -3.72
C TRP A 48 10.57 16.40 -4.41
N LEU A 49 10.92 17.66 -4.07
CA LEU A 49 10.33 18.89 -4.62
C LEU A 49 8.78 18.86 -4.69
N ASN A 50 8.14 18.45 -3.60
CA ASN A 50 6.68 18.26 -3.46
C ASN A 50 6.08 17.10 -4.30
N THR A 51 6.91 16.31 -4.97
CA THR A 51 6.48 15.07 -5.64
C THR A 51 6.67 13.91 -4.68
N THR A 52 5.58 13.20 -4.35
CA THR A 52 5.65 11.99 -3.52
C THR A 52 5.64 10.74 -4.40
N PHE A 53 6.48 9.78 -4.06
CA PHE A 53 6.62 8.52 -4.78
C PHE A 53 6.95 7.37 -3.82
N ASN A 54 6.66 6.14 -4.23
CA ASN A 54 7.04 4.94 -3.50
C ASN A 54 8.44 4.52 -3.94
N ILE A 55 9.29 4.12 -2.99
CA ILE A 55 10.61 3.55 -3.27
C ILE A 55 10.70 2.11 -2.78
N ILE A 56 11.34 1.25 -3.58
CA ILE A 56 11.56 -0.17 -3.28
C ILE A 56 13.07 -0.46 -3.16
N ASP A 57 13.52 -1.04 -2.03
CA ASP A 57 14.86 -1.62 -1.92
C ASP A 57 14.81 -3.10 -2.33
N THR A 58 15.15 -3.38 -3.58
CA THR A 58 15.18 -4.77 -4.08
C THR A 58 16.28 -5.60 -3.44
N GLY A 59 17.31 -4.96 -2.86
CA GLY A 59 18.34 -5.65 -2.09
C GLY A 59 17.84 -6.29 -0.80
N GLY A 60 16.74 -5.79 -0.22
CA GLY A 60 16.07 -6.39 0.95
C GLY A 60 15.25 -7.64 0.61
N ILE A 61 15.06 -7.95 -0.67
CA ILE A 61 14.34 -9.13 -1.14
C ILE A 61 15.34 -10.30 -1.22
N GLU A 62 15.70 -10.87 -0.07
CA GLU A 62 16.50 -12.11 -0.03
C GLU A 62 15.73 -13.29 -0.64
N LEU A 63 16.24 -13.86 -1.72
CA LEU A 63 15.68 -15.05 -2.38
C LEU A 63 16.35 -16.32 -1.83
N GLY A 64 16.15 -16.59 -0.53
CA GLY A 64 16.66 -17.79 0.14
C GLY A 64 18.16 -18.04 -0.03
N ASP A 65 18.59 -19.31 0.00
CA ASP A 65 19.99 -19.75 -0.14
C ASP A 65 20.43 -19.94 -1.61
N GLU A 66 19.85 -19.20 -2.54
CA GLU A 66 20.22 -19.27 -3.96
C GLU A 66 21.58 -18.60 -4.24
N PRO A 67 22.31 -19.02 -5.31
CA PRO A 67 23.52 -18.33 -5.74
C PRO A 67 23.30 -16.84 -5.99
N LEU A 68 24.27 -16.00 -5.64
CA LEU A 68 24.15 -14.53 -5.68
C LEU A 68 23.63 -13.99 -7.03
N LEU A 69 24.07 -14.58 -8.14
CA LEU A 69 23.68 -14.19 -9.49
C LEU A 69 22.19 -14.44 -9.76
N VAL A 70 21.64 -15.54 -9.24
CA VAL A 70 20.22 -15.89 -9.32
C VAL A 70 19.39 -14.92 -8.48
N GLN A 71 19.88 -14.59 -7.28
CA GLN A 71 19.24 -13.60 -6.42
C GLN A 71 19.19 -12.23 -7.10
N MET A 72 20.31 -11.79 -7.70
CA MET A 72 20.37 -10.52 -8.42
C MET A 72 19.43 -10.46 -9.62
N ARG A 73 19.31 -11.56 -10.37
CA ARG A 73 18.34 -11.66 -11.48
C ARG A 73 16.91 -11.49 -10.98
N GLY A 74 16.52 -12.23 -9.93
CA GLY A 74 15.17 -12.10 -9.37
C GLY A 74 14.89 -10.71 -8.80
N GLN A 75 15.88 -10.06 -8.17
CA GLN A 75 15.73 -8.67 -7.70
C GLN A 75 15.51 -7.68 -8.84
N ALA A 76 16.26 -7.84 -9.95
CA ALA A 76 16.10 -7.01 -11.13
C ALA A 76 14.74 -7.27 -11.82
N GLU A 77 14.30 -8.52 -11.93
CA GLU A 77 12.98 -8.87 -12.48
C GLU A 77 11.84 -8.26 -11.65
N VAL A 78 11.90 -8.35 -10.32
CA VAL A 78 10.94 -7.66 -9.43
C VAL A 78 10.90 -6.15 -9.72
N ALA A 79 12.07 -5.52 -9.81
CA ALA A 79 12.14 -4.08 -10.10
C ALA A 79 11.49 -3.75 -11.45
N ILE A 80 11.78 -4.59 -12.46
CA ILE A 80 11.24 -4.47 -13.81
C ILE A 80 9.74 -4.67 -13.83
N ASP A 81 9.14 -5.46 -12.93
CA ASP A 81 7.68 -5.63 -12.91
C ASP A 81 6.99 -4.50 -12.11
N GLU A 82 7.60 -4.04 -11.04
CA GLU A 82 6.99 -3.14 -10.06
C GLU A 82 7.19 -1.65 -10.37
N ALA A 83 8.37 -1.25 -10.84
CA ALA A 83 8.75 0.15 -10.90
C ALA A 83 8.15 0.89 -12.08
N ASP A 84 7.78 2.17 -11.93
CA ASP A 84 7.59 3.07 -13.06
C ASP A 84 8.95 3.56 -13.58
N VAL A 85 9.94 3.75 -12.68
CA VAL A 85 11.31 4.17 -13.00
C VAL A 85 12.31 3.31 -12.22
N ILE A 86 13.38 2.85 -12.86
CA ILE A 86 14.41 2.04 -12.22
C ILE A 86 15.64 2.89 -11.93
N LEU A 87 16.04 2.97 -10.66
CA LEU A 87 17.31 3.57 -10.26
C LEU A 87 18.38 2.47 -10.23
N PHE A 88 19.16 2.38 -11.30
CA PHE A 88 20.25 1.41 -11.41
C PHE A 88 21.52 1.97 -10.76
N MET A 89 21.92 1.37 -9.64
CA MET A 89 23.07 1.78 -8.84
C MET A 89 24.30 0.92 -9.07
N VAL A 90 25.43 1.57 -9.31
CA VAL A 90 26.77 0.97 -9.43
C VAL A 90 27.76 1.62 -8.46
N ASN A 91 28.91 0.99 -8.21
CA ASN A 91 29.95 1.53 -7.32
C ASN A 91 31.10 2.14 -8.13
N GLY A 92 31.23 3.46 -8.09
CA GLY A 92 32.27 4.21 -8.81
C GLY A 92 33.71 3.96 -8.33
N ARG A 93 33.91 3.28 -7.19
CA ARG A 93 35.25 2.89 -6.71
C ARG A 93 35.75 1.62 -7.38
N ASP A 94 34.85 0.70 -7.69
CA ASP A 94 35.19 -0.64 -8.21
C ASP A 94 35.19 -0.68 -9.74
N GLY A 95 34.63 0.36 -10.38
CA GLY A 95 34.34 0.40 -11.79
C GLY A 95 33.19 -0.52 -12.21
N ILE A 96 33.04 -0.74 -13.52
CA ILE A 96 32.06 -1.70 -14.05
C ILE A 96 32.54 -3.12 -13.78
N THR A 97 31.65 -3.95 -13.24
CA THR A 97 31.90 -5.38 -13.04
C THR A 97 30.98 -6.22 -13.92
N GLY A 98 31.33 -7.49 -14.18
CA GLY A 98 30.45 -8.40 -14.94
C GLY A 98 29.07 -8.60 -14.29
N ALA A 99 28.96 -8.44 -12.97
CA ALA A 99 27.67 -8.46 -12.28
C ALA A 99 26.80 -7.23 -12.60
N ASP A 100 27.43 -6.07 -12.84
CA ASP A 100 26.75 -4.86 -13.28
C ASP A 100 26.29 -4.98 -14.74
N GLU A 101 27.13 -5.59 -15.61
CA GLU A 101 26.78 -5.89 -17.00
C GLU A 101 25.59 -6.87 -17.11
N GLU A 102 25.54 -7.90 -16.26
CA GLU A 102 24.42 -8.83 -16.23
C GLU A 102 23.11 -8.15 -15.83
N VAL A 103 23.12 -7.31 -14.79
CA VAL A 103 21.94 -6.53 -14.39
C VAL A 103 21.53 -5.58 -15.49
N ALA A 104 22.48 -4.88 -16.11
CA ALA A 104 22.23 -4.02 -17.26
C ALA A 104 21.51 -4.79 -18.38
N HIS A 105 21.97 -6.01 -18.71
CA HIS A 105 21.36 -6.83 -19.74
C HIS A 105 19.89 -7.20 -19.47
N LEU A 106 19.50 -7.36 -18.21
CA LEU A 106 18.09 -7.58 -17.82
C LEU A 106 17.29 -6.29 -17.98
N LEU A 107 17.83 -5.17 -17.48
CA LEU A 107 17.17 -3.86 -17.52
C LEU A 107 16.93 -3.39 -18.97
N TYR A 108 17.82 -3.70 -19.91
CA TYR A 108 17.60 -3.43 -21.34
C TYR A 108 16.33 -4.07 -21.90
N LYS A 109 15.93 -5.24 -21.39
CA LYS A 109 14.74 -5.96 -21.86
C LYS A 109 13.43 -5.44 -21.25
N SER A 110 13.52 -4.54 -20.27
CA SER A 110 12.37 -4.03 -19.52
C SER A 110 11.54 -2.99 -20.27
N ASN A 111 12.15 -2.24 -21.21
CA ASN A 111 11.61 -1.02 -21.80
C ASN A 111 11.15 0.04 -20.78
N LYS A 112 11.58 -0.06 -19.51
CA LYS A 112 11.30 0.95 -18.48
C LYS A 112 12.37 2.04 -18.48
N PRO A 113 12.04 3.28 -18.08
CA PRO A 113 13.04 4.31 -17.84
C PRO A 113 14.03 3.85 -16.76
N VAL A 114 15.33 3.92 -17.08
CA VAL A 114 16.42 3.57 -16.16
C VAL A 114 17.28 4.80 -15.95
N VAL A 115 17.46 5.20 -14.69
CA VAL A 115 18.41 6.25 -14.28
C VAL A 115 19.64 5.57 -13.68
N LEU A 116 20.81 5.81 -14.28
CA LEU A 116 22.07 5.22 -13.83
C LEU A 116 22.73 6.11 -12.76
N ALA A 117 22.89 5.59 -11.57
CA ALA A 117 23.53 6.27 -10.44
C ALA A 117 24.86 5.61 -10.07
N VAL A 118 25.95 6.37 -10.19
CA VAL A 118 27.30 5.94 -9.84
C VAL A 118 27.60 6.40 -8.43
N ASN A 119 27.47 5.49 -7.46
CA ASN A 119 27.61 5.80 -6.04
C ASN A 119 29.06 5.76 -5.56
N LYS A 120 29.33 6.37 -4.40
CA LYS A 120 30.64 6.50 -3.74
C LYS A 120 31.62 7.42 -4.49
N ILE A 121 31.08 8.41 -5.21
CA ILE A 121 31.84 9.53 -5.78
C ILE A 121 31.91 10.63 -4.72
N ASP A 122 32.91 10.53 -3.84
CA ASP A 122 32.99 11.39 -2.64
C ASP A 122 33.84 12.66 -2.86
N ASN A 123 34.56 12.76 -3.98
CA ASN A 123 35.39 13.91 -4.31
C ASN A 123 35.36 14.24 -5.82
N PRO A 124 35.73 15.47 -6.22
CA PRO A 124 35.70 15.90 -7.62
C PRO A 124 36.64 15.11 -8.54
N GLU A 125 37.79 14.65 -8.03
CA GLU A 125 38.77 13.88 -8.82
C GLU A 125 38.22 12.53 -9.30
N MET A 126 37.25 11.96 -8.57
CA MET A 126 36.56 10.74 -8.96
C MET A 126 35.52 10.95 -10.08
N GLN A 127 35.21 12.20 -10.48
CA GLN A 127 34.28 12.45 -11.59
C GLN A 127 34.84 11.98 -12.94
N GLU A 128 36.17 11.95 -13.11
CA GLU A 128 36.78 11.41 -14.34
C GLU A 128 36.52 9.90 -14.52
N LYS A 129 36.22 9.18 -13.43
CA LYS A 129 35.87 7.75 -13.49
C LYS A 129 34.46 7.49 -13.99
N ILE A 130 33.63 8.53 -14.12
CA ILE A 130 32.25 8.39 -14.57
C ILE A 130 32.18 7.98 -16.05
N TYR A 131 33.16 8.38 -16.87
CA TYR A 131 33.13 8.16 -18.31
C TYR A 131 33.00 6.69 -18.72
N GLU A 132 33.55 5.76 -17.95
CA GLU A 132 33.42 4.33 -18.24
C GLU A 132 31.97 3.85 -18.14
N PHE A 133 31.17 4.42 -17.23
CA PHE A 133 29.78 4.01 -16.96
C PHE A 133 28.81 4.34 -18.09
N TYR A 134 29.19 5.23 -19.02
CA TYR A 134 28.44 5.41 -20.28
C TYR A 134 28.35 4.12 -21.10
N SER A 135 29.33 3.21 -20.98
CA SER A 135 29.32 1.93 -21.71
C SER A 135 28.18 1.00 -21.27
N LEU A 136 27.58 1.22 -20.10
CA LEU A 136 26.38 0.51 -19.66
C LEU A 136 25.12 0.92 -20.43
N GLY A 137 25.15 2.05 -21.17
CA GLY A 137 24.17 2.49 -22.17
C GLY A 137 22.79 2.91 -21.64
N PHE A 138 22.72 3.43 -20.43
CA PHE A 138 21.50 4.02 -19.83
C PHE A 138 21.50 5.55 -19.82
N GLY A 139 22.15 6.18 -20.81
CA GLY A 139 22.24 7.64 -20.90
C GLY A 139 23.31 8.24 -19.98
N GLU A 140 23.02 9.43 -19.43
CA GLU A 140 23.94 10.16 -18.55
C GLU A 140 24.04 9.48 -17.17
N PRO A 141 25.24 9.02 -16.74
CA PRO A 141 25.47 8.51 -15.40
C PRO A 141 25.53 9.64 -14.36
N PHE A 142 24.71 9.56 -13.32
CA PHE A 142 24.66 10.53 -12.23
C PHE A 142 25.65 10.17 -11.11
N PRO A 143 26.70 10.97 -10.86
CA PRO A 143 27.60 10.72 -9.75
C PRO A 143 26.95 11.10 -8.42
N ILE A 144 26.93 10.16 -7.48
CA ILE A 144 26.35 10.39 -6.17
C ILE A 144 27.27 9.92 -5.05
N SER A 145 27.07 10.51 -3.87
CA SER A 145 27.59 9.99 -2.61
C SER A 145 26.43 9.75 -1.65
N GLY A 146 26.02 8.51 -1.47
CA GLY A 146 24.95 8.17 -0.53
C GLY A 146 25.28 8.52 0.93
N THR A 147 26.56 8.49 1.31
CA THR A 147 27.01 8.84 2.66
C THR A 147 27.01 10.35 2.88
N HIS A 148 27.44 11.15 1.90
CA HIS A 148 27.55 12.60 2.03
C HIS A 148 26.35 13.38 1.46
N GLY A 149 25.45 12.71 0.74
CA GLY A 149 24.27 13.30 0.11
C GLY A 149 24.55 14.09 -1.17
N LEU A 150 25.76 13.98 -1.74
CA LEU A 150 26.15 14.71 -2.95
C LEU A 150 25.49 14.11 -4.19
N GLY A 151 25.10 14.96 -5.15
CA GLY A 151 24.55 14.57 -6.46
C GLY A 151 23.14 13.96 -6.44
N LEU A 152 22.53 13.83 -5.26
CA LEU A 152 21.20 13.23 -5.14
C LEU A 152 20.10 14.08 -5.75
N GLY A 153 20.23 15.41 -5.70
CA GLY A 153 19.23 16.30 -6.28
C GLY A 153 19.11 16.12 -7.78
N ASP A 154 20.23 16.21 -8.51
CA ASP A 154 20.26 16.05 -9.96
C ASP A 154 19.76 14.65 -10.39
N MET A 155 20.15 13.60 -9.65
CA MET A 155 19.66 12.24 -9.87
C MET A 155 18.15 12.14 -9.66
N LEU A 156 17.60 12.73 -8.60
CA LEU A 156 16.16 12.69 -8.30
C LEU A 156 15.34 13.53 -9.29
N ASP A 157 15.87 14.67 -9.73
CA ASP A 157 15.27 15.47 -10.79
C ASP A 157 15.12 14.63 -12.07
N GLU A 158 16.14 13.86 -12.43
CA GLU A 158 16.04 12.95 -13.57
C GLU A 158 15.02 11.83 -13.34
N VAL A 159 15.02 11.20 -12.16
CA VAL A 159 14.02 10.15 -11.82
C VAL A 159 12.60 10.67 -11.96
N VAL A 160 12.30 11.86 -11.44
CA VAL A 160 10.95 12.44 -11.46
C VAL A 160 10.51 12.83 -12.88
N LYS A 161 11.43 13.23 -13.78
CA LYS A 161 11.08 13.52 -15.19
C LYS A 161 10.48 12.32 -15.92
N HIS A 162 10.84 11.10 -15.51
CA HIS A 162 10.33 9.87 -16.12
C HIS A 162 9.04 9.37 -15.47
N PHE A 163 8.48 10.08 -14.49
CA PHE A 163 7.20 9.70 -13.92
C PHE A 163 6.12 9.79 -15.00
N PRO A 164 5.28 8.75 -15.13
CA PRO A 164 4.21 8.78 -16.11
C PRO A 164 3.32 9.99 -15.85
N GLU A 165 3.04 10.78 -16.89
CA GLU A 165 1.97 11.78 -16.84
C GLU A 165 0.66 11.03 -16.61
N ARG A 166 0.23 10.96 -15.35
CA ARG A 166 -1.04 10.36 -14.99
C ARG A 166 -2.08 11.44 -15.13
N ALA A 167 -3.05 11.22 -16.02
CA ALA A 167 -4.27 12.00 -16.02
C ALA A 167 -4.81 12.00 -14.58
N MET A 168 -5.13 13.17 -14.06
CA MET A 168 -5.96 13.22 -12.86
C MET A 168 -7.22 12.42 -13.22
N PRO A 169 -7.62 11.41 -12.43
CA PRO A 169 -8.92 10.81 -12.65
C PRO A 169 -9.92 11.97 -12.65
N ASP A 170 -10.84 11.97 -13.61
CA ASP A 170 -11.93 12.92 -13.61
C ASP A 170 -12.56 12.87 -12.21
N GLU A 171 -12.73 14.02 -11.56
CA GLU A 171 -13.28 14.10 -10.19
C GLU A 171 -14.70 13.50 -10.10
N ASP A 172 -15.31 13.18 -11.25
CA ASP A 172 -16.63 12.57 -11.44
C ASP A 172 -16.59 11.07 -11.81
N ASP A 173 -15.44 10.38 -11.76
CA ASP A 173 -15.40 8.92 -11.94
C ASP A 173 -15.85 8.20 -10.67
N ASP A 174 -17.15 7.89 -10.58
CA ASP A 174 -17.78 7.11 -9.50
C ASP A 174 -17.37 5.61 -9.51
N THR A 175 -16.43 5.21 -10.38
CA THR A 175 -15.95 3.84 -10.49
C THR A 175 -15.22 3.38 -9.22
N ILE A 176 -15.71 2.30 -8.62
CA ILE A 176 -15.10 1.73 -7.41
C ILE A 176 -14.00 0.74 -7.80
N HIS A 177 -12.76 1.05 -7.47
CA HIS A 177 -11.62 0.16 -7.68
C HIS A 177 -11.43 -0.72 -6.45
N PHE A 178 -11.42 -2.04 -6.61
CA PHE A 178 -11.19 -2.95 -5.49
C PHE A 178 -10.31 -4.14 -5.83
N SER A 179 -9.61 -4.66 -4.83
CA SER A 179 -8.74 -5.84 -4.97
C SER A 179 -9.11 -6.94 -3.99
N LEU A 180 -8.71 -8.18 -4.32
CA LEU A 180 -8.80 -9.32 -3.42
C LEU A 180 -7.41 -9.73 -2.97
N ILE A 181 -7.16 -9.64 -1.66
CA ILE A 181 -5.90 -10.08 -1.06
C ILE A 181 -6.14 -11.22 -0.08
N GLY A 182 -5.09 -11.99 0.18
CA GLY A 182 -5.14 -13.16 1.05
C GLY A 182 -4.20 -14.24 0.56
N ARG A 183 -3.92 -15.24 1.40
CA ARG A 183 -3.00 -16.34 1.07
C ARG A 183 -3.46 -17.19 -0.14
N PRO A 184 -2.58 -18.04 -0.71
CA PRO A 184 -2.97 -18.96 -1.77
C PRO A 184 -4.16 -19.86 -1.37
N ASN A 185 -5.00 -20.24 -2.34
CA ASN A 185 -6.10 -21.20 -2.17
C ASN A 185 -7.28 -20.81 -1.24
N VAL A 186 -7.34 -19.58 -0.71
CA VAL A 186 -8.51 -19.06 0.03
C VAL A 186 -9.76 -18.86 -0.84
N GLY A 187 -9.61 -18.94 -2.17
CA GLY A 187 -10.71 -18.87 -3.14
C GLY A 187 -10.92 -17.50 -3.80
N LYS A 188 -9.89 -16.65 -3.86
CA LYS A 188 -9.92 -15.34 -4.55
C LYS A 188 -10.41 -15.45 -6.01
N SER A 189 -9.80 -16.32 -6.82
CA SER A 189 -10.21 -16.52 -8.22
C SER A 189 -11.64 -17.04 -8.33
N SER A 190 -12.07 -17.90 -7.42
CA SER A 190 -13.45 -18.37 -7.37
C SER A 190 -14.42 -17.25 -7.04
N LEU A 191 -14.06 -16.33 -6.13
CA LEU A 191 -14.88 -15.16 -5.82
C LEU A 191 -15.04 -14.24 -7.03
N VAL A 192 -13.95 -13.93 -7.72
CA VAL A 192 -13.99 -13.10 -8.93
C VAL A 192 -14.91 -13.72 -9.98
N ASN A 193 -14.75 -15.01 -10.27
CA ASN A 193 -15.62 -15.69 -11.24
C ASN A 193 -17.09 -15.71 -10.79
N SER A 194 -17.34 -15.86 -9.49
CA SER A 194 -18.70 -15.84 -8.96
C SER A 194 -19.34 -14.46 -9.02
N ILE A 195 -18.57 -13.38 -8.82
CA ILE A 195 -19.03 -11.99 -9.01
C ILE A 195 -19.38 -11.76 -10.48
N LEU A 196 -18.46 -12.08 -11.40
CA LEU A 196 -18.64 -11.84 -12.84
C LEU A 196 -19.74 -12.72 -13.46
N GLY A 197 -20.11 -13.81 -12.79
CA GLY A 197 -21.16 -14.74 -13.22
C GLY A 197 -22.53 -14.53 -12.54
N GLU A 198 -22.78 -13.37 -11.92
CA GLU A 198 -24.10 -13.00 -11.41
C GLU A 198 -25.03 -12.46 -12.51
N GLU A 199 -26.35 -12.69 -12.41
CA GLU A 199 -27.36 -12.44 -13.46
C GLU A 199 -27.54 -10.97 -13.89
N ARG A 200 -26.76 -10.03 -13.35
CA ARG A 200 -26.85 -8.58 -13.62
C ARG A 200 -25.49 -7.90 -13.75
N VAL A 201 -24.42 -8.67 -13.78
CA VAL A 201 -23.07 -8.14 -13.97
C VAL A 201 -22.77 -8.10 -15.46
N ILE A 202 -22.49 -6.91 -15.97
CA ILE A 202 -22.12 -6.70 -17.37
C ILE A 202 -20.62 -6.43 -17.40
N VAL A 203 -19.86 -7.30 -18.06
CA VAL A 203 -18.41 -7.14 -18.22
C VAL A 203 -18.14 -6.23 -19.41
N SER A 204 -17.30 -5.22 -19.21
CA SER A 204 -16.87 -4.31 -20.26
C SER A 204 -15.55 -4.78 -20.86
N GLU A 205 -15.48 -4.87 -22.19
CA GLU A 205 -14.25 -5.20 -22.95
C GLU A 205 -13.54 -3.94 -23.48
N ILE A 206 -13.85 -2.75 -22.96
CA ILE A 206 -13.27 -1.50 -23.48
C ILE A 206 -11.75 -1.51 -23.32
N GLU A 207 -11.05 -1.82 -24.40
CA GLU A 207 -9.62 -1.59 -24.58
C GLU A 207 -9.38 -0.07 -24.57
N GLY A 208 -8.90 0.49 -23.45
CA GLY A 208 -8.58 1.93 -23.44
C GLY A 208 -8.41 2.63 -22.10
N THR A 209 -8.79 2.07 -20.95
CA THR A 209 -8.61 2.75 -19.65
C THR A 209 -7.21 2.48 -19.06
N THR A 210 -6.22 3.12 -19.66
CA THR A 210 -4.86 3.40 -19.15
C THR A 210 -4.06 2.25 -18.49
N LEU A 211 -3.17 1.70 -19.31
CA LEU A 211 -1.83 1.13 -19.02
C LEU A 211 -1.66 -0.28 -18.41
N ASP A 212 -2.63 -0.88 -17.73
CA ASP A 212 -2.47 -2.23 -17.17
C ASP A 212 -3.57 -3.19 -17.69
N ALA A 213 -3.26 -3.99 -18.72
CA ALA A 213 -4.15 -4.99 -19.39
C ALA A 213 -4.58 -6.19 -18.50
N ILE A 214 -4.66 -6.00 -17.19
CA ILE A 214 -4.69 -7.03 -16.15
C ILE A 214 -5.92 -6.87 -15.22
N ASP A 215 -6.62 -5.74 -15.25
CA ASP A 215 -7.82 -5.48 -14.43
C ASP A 215 -9.10 -5.92 -15.15
N THR A 216 -10.19 -6.13 -14.40
CA THR A 216 -11.51 -6.46 -14.98
C THR A 216 -12.55 -5.42 -14.61
N SER A 217 -13.08 -4.71 -15.61
CA SER A 217 -14.17 -3.74 -15.44
C SER A 217 -15.54 -4.41 -15.57
N PHE A 218 -16.47 -4.06 -14.70
CA PHE A 218 -17.86 -4.50 -14.80
C PHE A 218 -18.83 -3.49 -14.21
N THR A 219 -20.07 -3.52 -14.68
CA THR A 219 -21.16 -2.68 -14.18
C THR A 219 -22.18 -3.55 -13.46
N LYS A 220 -22.69 -3.08 -12.32
CA LYS A 220 -23.83 -3.67 -11.62
C LYS A 220 -24.67 -2.59 -10.95
N ASP A 221 -26.00 -2.68 -11.10
CA ASP A 221 -26.96 -1.75 -10.50
C ASP A 221 -26.60 -0.26 -10.80
N ASP A 222 -26.27 0.01 -12.08
CA ASP A 222 -25.87 1.32 -12.62
C ASP A 222 -24.62 1.94 -11.96
N ARG A 223 -23.77 1.12 -11.32
CA ARG A 223 -22.47 1.53 -10.81
C ARG A 223 -21.34 0.73 -11.46
N ASP A 224 -20.26 1.43 -11.74
CA ASP A 224 -19.06 0.85 -12.34
C ASP A 224 -18.06 0.40 -11.29
N TYR A 225 -17.45 -0.74 -11.56
CA TYR A 225 -16.50 -1.40 -10.70
C TYR A 225 -15.29 -1.86 -11.50
N VAL A 226 -14.11 -1.76 -10.91
CA VAL A 226 -12.88 -2.34 -11.46
C VAL A 226 -12.27 -3.28 -10.43
N ILE A 227 -12.15 -4.55 -10.80
CA ILE A 227 -11.38 -5.53 -10.03
C ILE A 227 -9.91 -5.38 -10.43
N ILE A 228 -9.10 -4.91 -9.50
CA ILE A 228 -7.66 -4.74 -9.68
C ILE A 228 -6.96 -6.11 -9.69
N ASP A 229 -6.06 -6.29 -10.64
CA ASP A 229 -5.10 -7.38 -10.74
C ASP A 229 -5.69 -8.79 -10.88
N THR A 230 -6.57 -8.94 -11.88
CA THR A 230 -7.24 -10.21 -12.18
C THR A 230 -6.41 -11.21 -12.98
N ALA A 231 -5.43 -10.77 -13.77
CA ALA A 231 -4.68 -11.65 -14.68
C ALA A 231 -3.89 -12.75 -13.96
N GLY A 232 -3.22 -12.44 -12.86
CA GLY A 232 -2.56 -13.49 -12.07
C GLY A 232 -3.48 -14.18 -11.06
N MET A 233 -4.77 -13.85 -10.99
CA MET A 233 -5.78 -14.75 -10.42
C MET A 233 -6.28 -15.77 -11.46
N ARG A 234 -6.18 -15.44 -12.76
CA ARG A 234 -6.58 -16.29 -13.90
C ARG A 234 -5.44 -17.19 -14.41
N LYS A 235 -4.17 -16.78 -14.35
CA LYS A 235 -3.02 -17.61 -14.72
C LYS A 235 -2.77 -18.70 -13.67
N LYS A 236 -3.37 -19.88 -13.86
CA LYS A 236 -2.96 -21.09 -13.13
C LYS A 236 -1.52 -21.48 -13.53
N GLY A 237 -0.60 -21.46 -12.58
CA GLY A 237 0.56 -22.35 -12.57
C GLY A 237 1.68 -22.09 -13.59
N LYS A 238 2.36 -20.94 -13.52
CA LYS A 238 3.76 -20.87 -13.98
C LYS A 238 4.70 -20.69 -12.79
N VAL A 239 5.87 -21.32 -12.92
CA VAL A 239 6.85 -21.76 -11.91
C VAL A 239 7.46 -20.65 -11.02
N TYR A 240 7.05 -19.38 -11.19
CA TYR A 240 7.62 -18.22 -10.48
C TYR A 240 6.82 -17.77 -9.24
N GLU A 241 5.63 -18.32 -9.00
CA GLU A 241 4.80 -18.01 -7.81
C GLU A 241 5.29 -18.68 -6.51
N THR A 242 6.44 -19.36 -6.54
CA THR A 242 6.87 -20.24 -5.44
C THR A 242 7.40 -19.52 -4.20
N THR A 243 7.68 -18.21 -4.27
CA THR A 243 8.18 -17.47 -3.10
C THR A 243 7.12 -16.50 -2.56
N GLU A 244 6.88 -16.60 -1.25
CA GLU A 244 5.92 -15.80 -0.48
C GLU A 244 6.06 -14.28 -0.74
N LYS A 245 7.29 -13.82 -0.99
CA LYS A 245 7.61 -12.42 -1.26
C LYS A 245 6.87 -11.87 -2.49
N TYR A 246 6.82 -12.57 -3.63
CA TYR A 246 6.12 -12.05 -4.81
C TYR A 246 4.61 -11.93 -4.60
N SER A 247 4.00 -12.84 -3.82
CA SER A 247 2.59 -12.74 -3.46
C SER A 247 2.31 -11.48 -2.62
N VAL A 248 3.25 -11.08 -1.77
CA VAL A 248 3.16 -9.85 -0.97
C VAL A 248 3.32 -8.60 -1.85
N LEU A 249 4.35 -8.53 -2.70
CA LEU A 249 4.57 -7.37 -3.60
C LEU A 249 3.33 -7.09 -4.47
N ARG A 250 2.78 -8.17 -5.04
CA ARG A 250 1.59 -8.09 -5.88
C ARG A 250 0.36 -7.64 -5.10
N ALA A 251 0.19 -8.11 -3.87
CA ALA A 251 -0.86 -7.60 -2.99
C ALA A 251 -0.69 -6.11 -2.69
N LEU A 252 0.54 -5.64 -2.45
CA LEU A 252 0.84 -4.22 -2.21
C LEU A 252 0.47 -3.35 -3.42
N LYS A 253 0.85 -3.76 -4.64
CA LYS A 253 0.49 -3.08 -5.89
C LYS A 253 -1.03 -3.02 -6.08
N ALA A 254 -1.73 -4.13 -5.79
CA ALA A 254 -3.18 -4.18 -5.88
C ALA A 254 -3.86 -3.26 -4.84
N ILE A 255 -3.36 -3.26 -3.59
CA ILE A 255 -3.82 -2.38 -2.51
C ILE A 255 -3.68 -0.91 -2.93
N GLU A 256 -2.52 -0.51 -3.45
CA GLU A 256 -2.25 0.88 -3.82
C GLU A 256 -3.26 1.44 -4.83
N ARG A 257 -3.63 0.61 -5.82
CA ARG A 257 -4.57 0.94 -6.90
C ARG A 257 -6.04 0.77 -6.53
N SER A 258 -6.34 0.27 -5.33
CA SER A 258 -7.72 0.03 -4.87
C SER A 258 -8.21 1.16 -3.97
N ASP A 259 -9.50 1.45 -4.03
CA ASP A 259 -10.23 2.20 -3.01
C ASP A 259 -10.63 1.29 -1.84
N VAL A 260 -11.07 0.07 -2.17
CA VAL A 260 -11.52 -0.95 -1.21
C VAL A 260 -10.71 -2.25 -1.38
N VAL A 261 -10.27 -2.82 -0.28
CA VAL A 261 -9.49 -4.05 -0.24
C VAL A 261 -10.28 -5.15 0.44
N LEU A 262 -10.48 -6.26 -0.27
CA LEU A 262 -11.13 -7.45 0.25
C LEU A 262 -10.08 -8.38 0.86
N VAL A 263 -10.04 -8.48 2.19
CA VAL A 263 -9.20 -9.44 2.91
C VAL A 263 -9.92 -10.79 2.95
N VAL A 264 -9.54 -11.70 2.04
CA VAL A 264 -10.19 -12.99 1.88
C VAL A 264 -9.56 -14.03 2.81
N LEU A 265 -10.37 -14.52 3.74
CA LEU A 265 -10.04 -15.59 4.68
C LEU A 265 -10.70 -16.90 4.26
N ASP A 266 -10.07 -18.01 4.65
CA ASP A 266 -10.63 -19.34 4.49
C ASP A 266 -11.25 -19.80 5.82
N ALA A 267 -12.56 -20.04 5.82
CA ALA A 267 -13.28 -20.47 7.01
C ALA A 267 -12.78 -21.80 7.58
N ASP A 268 -12.39 -22.74 6.71
CA ASP A 268 -12.01 -24.11 7.08
C ASP A 268 -10.66 -24.13 7.81
N THR A 269 -9.68 -23.45 7.22
CA THR A 269 -8.32 -23.41 7.78
C THR A 269 -8.09 -22.27 8.77
N GLY A 270 -9.04 -21.34 8.91
CA GLY A 270 -8.99 -20.23 9.87
C GLY A 270 -8.01 -19.11 9.50
N ILE A 271 -7.59 -18.36 10.54
CA ILE A 271 -6.74 -17.17 10.43
C ILE A 271 -5.30 -17.58 10.77
N ILE A 272 -4.35 -17.22 9.91
CA ILE A 272 -2.91 -17.41 10.15
C ILE A 272 -2.16 -16.07 10.18
N GLU A 273 -0.87 -16.11 10.54
CA GLU A 273 -0.03 -14.91 10.64
C GLU A 273 0.10 -14.14 9.31
N GLN A 274 0.22 -14.87 8.20
CA GLN A 274 0.27 -14.26 6.86
C GLN A 274 -0.98 -13.42 6.54
N ASP A 275 -2.16 -13.84 7.00
CA ASP A 275 -3.41 -13.10 6.78
C ASP A 275 -3.35 -11.75 7.50
N LYS A 276 -2.80 -11.70 8.72
CA LYS A 276 -2.61 -10.46 9.49
C LYS A 276 -1.65 -9.51 8.81
N LYS A 277 -0.54 -10.03 8.30
CA LYS A 277 0.49 -9.25 7.61
C LYS A 277 -0.08 -8.56 6.36
N ILE A 278 -0.75 -9.34 5.50
CA ILE A 278 -1.37 -8.85 4.28
C ILE A 278 -2.48 -7.83 4.58
N ALA A 279 -3.31 -8.09 5.58
CA ALA A 279 -4.35 -7.17 6.04
C ALA A 279 -3.78 -5.87 6.66
N GLY A 280 -2.64 -5.97 7.35
CA GLY A 280 -1.92 -4.85 7.92
C GLY A 280 -1.50 -3.84 6.86
N TYR A 281 -1.00 -4.30 5.71
CA TYR A 281 -0.66 -3.40 4.60
C TYR A 281 -1.84 -2.60 4.07
N ALA A 282 -3.04 -3.22 4.00
CA ALA A 282 -4.24 -2.50 3.56
C ALA A 282 -4.64 -1.41 4.57
N HIS A 283 -4.51 -1.70 5.86
CA HIS A 283 -4.74 -0.73 6.94
C HIS A 283 -3.71 0.42 6.91
N GLU A 284 -2.43 0.11 6.79
CA GLU A 284 -1.33 1.09 6.75
C GLU A 284 -1.42 2.00 5.51
N ALA A 285 -1.78 1.42 4.35
CA ALA A 285 -2.08 2.17 3.14
C ALA A 285 -3.35 3.05 3.27
N GLY A 286 -4.09 2.89 4.36
CA GLY A 286 -5.27 3.66 4.68
C GLY A 286 -6.43 3.39 3.73
N LYS A 287 -6.58 2.18 3.20
CA LYS A 287 -7.66 1.82 2.25
C LYS A 287 -8.95 1.44 2.97
N GLY A 288 -10.08 1.49 2.26
CA GLY A 288 -11.29 0.82 2.73
C GLY A 288 -11.03 -0.69 2.84
N VAL A 289 -11.56 -1.36 3.87
CA VAL A 289 -11.32 -2.79 4.10
C VAL A 289 -12.63 -3.52 4.36
N VAL A 290 -12.82 -4.66 3.71
CA VAL A 290 -13.89 -5.62 3.98
C VAL A 290 -13.26 -6.99 4.21
N ILE A 291 -13.58 -7.64 5.33
CA ILE A 291 -13.11 -9.00 5.62
C ILE A 291 -14.11 -9.99 5.02
N VAL A 292 -13.63 -10.86 4.14
CA VAL A 292 -14.45 -11.86 3.45
C VAL A 292 -14.09 -13.25 3.96
N VAL A 293 -14.97 -13.86 4.74
CA VAL A 293 -14.82 -15.24 5.21
C VAL A 293 -15.46 -16.17 4.18
N ASN A 294 -14.63 -16.74 3.30
CA ASN A 294 -15.03 -17.62 2.21
C ASN A 294 -15.05 -19.10 2.64
N LYS A 295 -15.65 -19.96 1.80
CA LYS A 295 -15.87 -21.40 2.06
C LYS A 295 -16.74 -21.67 3.29
N TRP A 296 -17.64 -20.73 3.61
CA TRP A 296 -18.55 -20.88 4.76
C TRP A 296 -19.54 -22.04 4.61
N ASP A 297 -19.68 -22.62 3.40
CA ASP A 297 -20.43 -23.85 3.16
C ASP A 297 -19.80 -25.10 3.79
N ALA A 298 -18.49 -25.09 4.05
CA ALA A 298 -17.78 -26.21 4.66
C ALA A 298 -17.91 -26.25 6.20
N ILE A 299 -18.42 -25.18 6.81
CA ILE A 299 -18.55 -25.06 8.26
C ILE A 299 -19.92 -25.58 8.69
N GLU A 300 -19.95 -26.52 9.64
CA GLU A 300 -21.19 -26.89 10.32
C GLU A 300 -21.69 -25.70 11.14
N THR A 301 -22.85 -25.17 10.77
CA THR A 301 -23.40 -23.97 11.39
C THR A 301 -24.36 -24.30 12.51
N ASP A 302 -24.03 -23.91 13.75
CA ASP A 302 -25.00 -23.67 14.83
C ASP A 302 -25.28 -22.17 15.02
N ASP A 303 -26.29 -21.81 15.83
CA ASP A 303 -26.68 -20.42 16.11
C ASP A 303 -25.53 -19.55 16.68
N LYS A 304 -24.48 -20.18 17.24
CA LYS A 304 -23.35 -19.50 17.89
C LYS A 304 -22.08 -19.49 17.04
N THR A 305 -22.03 -20.25 15.95
CA THR A 305 -20.80 -20.50 15.19
C THR A 305 -20.34 -19.24 14.48
N MET A 306 -21.26 -18.50 13.86
CA MET A 306 -20.93 -17.21 13.24
C MET A 306 -20.37 -16.22 14.27
N LYS A 307 -21.01 -16.08 15.43
CA LYS A 307 -20.56 -15.16 16.48
C LYS A 307 -19.19 -15.54 17.04
N LYS A 308 -18.94 -16.83 17.30
CA LYS A 308 -17.63 -17.32 17.76
C LYS A 308 -16.53 -17.02 16.74
N PHE A 309 -16.82 -17.17 15.44
CA PHE A 309 -15.85 -16.85 14.39
C PHE A 309 -15.61 -15.35 14.29
N GLU A 310 -16.66 -14.54 14.41
CA GLU A 310 -16.57 -13.08 14.47
C GLU A 310 -15.68 -12.62 15.64
N ASP A 311 -15.93 -13.12 16.85
CA ASP A 311 -15.13 -12.84 18.03
C ASP A 311 -13.65 -13.20 17.80
N LYS A 312 -13.39 -14.34 17.14
CA LYS A 312 -12.03 -14.77 16.76
C LYS A 312 -11.41 -13.81 15.74
N VAL A 313 -12.14 -13.39 14.71
CA VAL A 313 -11.65 -12.40 13.73
C VAL A 313 -11.31 -11.09 14.43
N ARG A 314 -12.22 -10.56 15.26
CA ARG A 314 -12.00 -9.31 16.02
C ARG A 314 -10.82 -9.39 16.99
N GLN A 315 -10.61 -10.56 17.61
CA GLN A 315 -9.45 -10.79 18.49
C GLN A 315 -8.12 -10.79 17.71
N GLN A 316 -8.11 -11.37 16.50
CA GLN A 316 -6.90 -11.53 15.69
C GLN A 316 -6.58 -10.29 14.84
N PHE A 317 -7.60 -9.52 14.43
CA PHE A 317 -7.51 -8.32 13.62
C PHE A 317 -8.03 -7.10 14.38
N GLN A 318 -7.43 -6.80 15.54
CA GLN A 318 -7.84 -5.66 16.39
C GLN A 318 -7.71 -4.31 15.67
N PHE A 319 -6.82 -4.23 14.67
CA PHE A 319 -6.57 -3.05 13.84
C PHE A 319 -7.57 -2.89 12.67
N LEU A 320 -8.48 -3.86 12.48
CA LEU A 320 -9.57 -3.81 11.50
C LEU A 320 -10.93 -3.92 12.19
N ASP A 321 -11.07 -3.35 13.39
CA ASP A 321 -12.34 -3.26 14.11
C ASP A 321 -13.43 -2.55 13.29
N TYR A 322 -13.07 -1.57 12.48
CA TYR A 322 -13.96 -0.86 11.57
C TYR A 322 -14.43 -1.67 10.36
N ALA A 323 -13.72 -2.75 9.99
CA ALA A 323 -14.02 -3.48 8.76
C ALA A 323 -15.28 -4.37 8.92
N PRO A 324 -16.24 -4.34 7.98
CA PRO A 324 -17.34 -5.30 7.96
C PRO A 324 -16.82 -6.71 7.68
N ILE A 325 -17.49 -7.72 8.26
CA ILE A 325 -17.17 -9.14 8.06
C ILE A 325 -18.30 -9.79 7.28
N VAL A 326 -18.00 -10.30 6.09
CA VAL A 326 -18.95 -10.96 5.20
C VAL A 326 -18.66 -12.46 5.14
N TYR A 327 -19.65 -13.28 5.45
CA TYR A 327 -19.57 -14.74 5.38
C TYR A 327 -20.26 -15.24 4.10
N LEU A 328 -19.52 -15.94 3.24
CA LEU A 328 -20.04 -16.41 1.95
C LEU A 328 -19.36 -17.69 1.46
N SER A 329 -19.87 -18.21 0.35
CA SER A 329 -19.26 -19.32 -0.38
C SER A 329 -19.22 -19.02 -1.87
N ALA A 330 -18.02 -18.79 -2.39
CA ALA A 330 -17.83 -18.63 -3.84
C ALA A 330 -18.29 -19.86 -4.62
N LYS A 331 -18.08 -21.07 -4.05
CA LYS A 331 -18.39 -22.35 -4.70
C LYS A 331 -19.89 -22.60 -4.84
N THR A 332 -20.65 -22.37 -3.78
CA THR A 332 -22.11 -22.60 -3.76
C THR A 332 -22.92 -21.35 -4.12
N LYS A 333 -22.24 -20.21 -4.32
CA LYS A 333 -22.81 -18.87 -4.47
C LYS A 333 -23.67 -18.41 -3.28
N LYS A 334 -23.59 -19.09 -2.12
CA LYS A 334 -24.33 -18.71 -0.91
C LYS A 334 -23.85 -17.36 -0.39
N ARG A 335 -24.80 -16.45 -0.15
CA ARG A 335 -24.58 -15.07 0.36
C ARG A 335 -23.67 -14.18 -0.51
N MET A 336 -23.43 -14.52 -1.78
CA MET A 336 -22.64 -13.65 -2.68
C MET A 336 -23.23 -12.23 -2.82
N HIS A 337 -24.57 -12.13 -2.78
CA HIS A 337 -25.30 -10.87 -2.84
C HIS A 337 -24.93 -9.86 -1.74
N THR A 338 -24.31 -10.28 -0.63
CA THR A 338 -23.90 -9.35 0.44
C THR A 338 -22.55 -8.68 0.19
N LEU A 339 -21.75 -9.18 -0.76
CA LEU A 339 -20.37 -8.70 -0.95
C LEU A 339 -20.30 -7.29 -1.56
N LEU A 340 -20.96 -7.06 -2.69
CA LEU A 340 -20.94 -5.75 -3.36
C LEU A 340 -21.58 -4.62 -2.52
N PRO A 341 -22.69 -4.85 -1.78
CA PRO A 341 -23.18 -3.89 -0.80
C PRO A 341 -22.17 -3.50 0.27
N SER A 342 -21.36 -4.45 0.78
CA SER A 342 -20.32 -4.15 1.77
C SER A 342 -19.14 -3.38 1.16
N ILE A 343 -18.77 -3.66 -0.09
CA ILE A 343 -17.76 -2.88 -0.83
C ILE A 343 -18.25 -1.45 -1.02
N LEU A 344 -19.51 -1.29 -1.40
CA LEU A 344 -20.12 0.01 -1.61
C LEU A 344 -20.15 0.83 -0.32
N LEU A 345 -20.61 0.23 0.79
CA LEU A 345 -20.62 0.88 2.11
C LEU A 345 -19.21 1.36 2.51
N ALA A 346 -18.20 0.50 2.32
CA ALA A 346 -16.82 0.86 2.60
C ALA A 346 -16.36 2.03 1.74
N SER A 347 -16.63 2.01 0.43
CA SER A 347 -16.26 3.08 -0.51
C SER A 347 -16.94 4.41 -0.17
N GLU A 348 -18.25 4.41 0.07
CA GLU A 348 -19.02 5.61 0.43
C GLU A 348 -18.52 6.22 1.75
N ASN A 349 -18.20 5.40 2.75
CA ASN A 349 -17.59 5.88 3.99
C ASN A 349 -16.15 6.36 3.78
N HIS A 350 -15.40 5.77 2.85
CA HIS A 350 -14.02 6.13 2.52
C HIS A 350 -13.90 7.53 1.89
N THR A 351 -14.89 7.92 1.08
CA THR A 351 -14.98 9.25 0.43
C THR A 351 -15.76 10.27 1.26
N LYS A 352 -16.38 9.84 2.37
CA LYS A 352 -17.27 10.68 3.18
C LYS A 352 -16.58 11.93 3.72
N ARG A 353 -17.20 13.09 3.46
CA ARG A 353 -16.83 14.39 4.03
C ARG A 353 -17.84 14.84 5.08
N VAL A 354 -17.35 15.21 6.25
CA VAL A 354 -18.13 15.70 7.39
C VAL A 354 -18.01 17.21 7.47
N GLN A 355 -19.12 17.89 7.77
CA GLN A 355 -19.12 19.33 7.95
C GLN A 355 -18.40 19.72 9.24
N THR A 356 -17.52 20.72 9.16
CA THR A 356 -16.66 21.15 10.27
C THR A 356 -17.45 21.57 11.51
N ASN A 357 -18.60 22.24 11.37
CA ASN A 357 -19.46 22.62 12.49
C ASN A 357 -19.97 21.39 13.27
N ILE A 358 -20.54 20.40 12.57
CA ILE A 358 -21.07 19.18 13.19
C ILE A 358 -19.95 18.36 13.85
N LEU A 359 -18.78 18.28 13.19
CA LEU A 359 -17.60 17.64 13.79
C LEU A 359 -17.22 18.30 15.12
N ASN A 360 -17.22 19.63 15.19
CA ASN A 360 -16.87 20.34 16.42
C ASN A 360 -17.91 20.14 17.52
N GLU A 361 -19.20 20.05 17.19
CA GLU A 361 -20.25 19.70 18.17
C GLU A 361 -19.97 18.32 18.80
N VAL A 362 -19.70 17.30 17.98
CA VAL A 362 -19.36 15.95 18.44
C VAL A 362 -18.12 15.93 19.34
N ILE A 363 -17.08 16.69 18.98
CA ILE A 363 -15.85 16.79 19.78
C ILE A 363 -16.12 17.48 21.12
N MET A 364 -16.90 18.55 21.14
CA MET A 364 -17.24 19.25 22.39
C MET A 364 -18.07 18.37 23.32
N ASP A 365 -19.03 17.61 22.78
CA ASP A 365 -19.81 16.64 23.55
C ASP A 365 -18.93 15.52 24.13
N ALA A 366 -17.96 15.02 23.34
CA ALA A 366 -16.99 14.04 23.80
C ALA A 366 -16.11 14.56 24.96
N LEU A 367 -15.67 15.82 24.89
CA LEU A 367 -14.90 16.48 25.95
C LEU A 367 -15.71 16.67 27.23
N ALA A 368 -17.01 16.95 27.11
CA ALA A 368 -17.91 17.07 28.25
C ALA A 368 -18.14 15.73 28.95
N TYR A 369 -18.26 14.65 28.18
CA TYR A 369 -18.42 13.29 28.72
C TYR A 369 -17.16 12.77 29.42
N LYS A 370 -15.99 12.94 28.80
CA LYS A 370 -14.71 12.47 29.34
C LYS A 370 -13.67 13.59 29.29
N PRO A 371 -13.50 14.35 30.40
CA PRO A 371 -12.50 15.40 30.47
C PRO A 371 -11.08 14.87 30.19
N VAL A 372 -10.26 15.69 29.53
CA VAL A 372 -8.89 15.27 29.18
C VAL A 372 -8.03 15.11 30.45
N PRO A 373 -7.29 14.00 30.61
CA PRO A 373 -6.32 13.85 31.68
C PRO A 373 -5.25 14.94 31.66
N SER A 374 -4.86 15.41 32.84
CA SER A 374 -3.72 16.31 32.99
C SER A 374 -2.42 15.52 32.89
N LEU A 375 -1.51 15.93 32.01
CA LEU A 375 -0.18 15.36 31.86
C LEU A 375 0.84 16.37 32.38
N LYS A 376 1.67 15.98 33.37
CA LYS A 376 2.72 16.83 33.96
C LYS A 376 2.24 18.22 34.43
N GLY A 377 1.01 18.31 34.93
CA GLY A 377 0.40 19.57 35.38
C GLY A 377 -0.14 20.49 34.26
N GLN A 378 0.02 20.09 33.00
CA GLN A 378 -0.59 20.78 31.86
C GLN A 378 -1.85 20.04 31.40
N LYS A 379 -2.89 20.81 31.09
CA LYS A 379 -4.16 20.28 30.58
C LYS A 379 -4.21 20.44 29.07
N LEU A 380 -4.49 19.36 28.34
CA LEU A 380 -4.78 19.45 26.92
C LEU A 380 -6.02 20.33 26.73
N LYS A 381 -5.91 21.28 25.80
CA LYS A 381 -7.01 22.10 25.32
C LYS A 381 -7.18 21.80 23.85
N ILE A 382 -8.33 21.25 23.50
CA ILE A 382 -8.77 21.11 22.11
C ILE A 382 -9.55 22.38 21.76
N PHE A 383 -9.10 23.08 20.72
CA PHE A 383 -9.71 24.34 20.27
C PHE A 383 -10.79 24.11 19.23
N TYR A 384 -10.48 23.32 18.21
CA TYR A 384 -11.39 22.93 17.15
C TYR A 384 -10.82 21.74 16.37
N ALA A 385 -11.64 21.07 15.58
CA ALA A 385 -11.24 20.01 14.66
C ALA A 385 -11.76 20.28 13.24
N THR A 386 -11.08 19.76 12.23
CA THR A 386 -11.55 19.82 10.83
C THR A 386 -11.13 18.56 10.07
N GLN A 387 -11.89 18.18 9.05
CA GLN A 387 -11.49 17.13 8.11
C GLN A 387 -10.68 17.74 6.96
N VAL A 388 -9.43 17.30 6.79
CA VAL A 388 -8.49 17.84 5.81
C VAL A 388 -8.43 17.03 4.51
N SER A 389 -8.74 15.73 4.57
CA SER A 389 -8.79 14.87 3.39
C SER A 389 -9.80 13.74 3.54
N VAL A 390 -10.07 13.08 2.41
CA VAL A 390 -10.83 11.84 2.28
C VAL A 390 -9.91 10.75 1.74
N GLN A 391 -10.36 9.51 1.75
CA GLN A 391 -9.63 8.34 1.24
C GLN A 391 -8.19 8.18 1.80
N PRO A 392 -8.03 8.00 3.13
CA PRO A 392 -9.08 7.88 4.15
C PRO A 392 -9.51 9.22 4.76
N PRO A 393 -10.70 9.28 5.39
CA PRO A 393 -11.14 10.42 6.20
C PRO A 393 -10.07 10.80 7.23
N THR A 394 -9.51 12.00 7.08
CA THR A 394 -8.41 12.48 7.90
C THR A 394 -8.81 13.75 8.62
N PHE A 395 -8.73 13.72 9.94
CA PHE A 395 -9.10 14.80 10.84
C PHE A 395 -7.87 15.42 11.48
N VAL A 396 -7.86 16.75 11.57
CA VAL A 396 -6.85 17.50 12.33
C VAL A 396 -7.53 18.16 13.51
N VAL A 397 -7.05 17.85 14.70
CA VAL A 397 -7.49 18.43 15.97
C VAL A 397 -6.46 19.48 16.40
N PHE A 398 -6.90 20.72 16.52
CA PHE A 398 -6.04 21.83 16.93
C PHE A 398 -5.99 21.93 18.44
N VAL A 399 -4.79 21.80 18.99
CA VAL A 399 -4.54 21.71 20.42
C VAL A 399 -3.50 22.75 20.88
N ASN A 400 -3.38 22.95 22.19
CA ASN A 400 -2.34 23.81 22.77
C ASN A 400 -0.94 23.18 22.70
N ASP A 401 -0.85 21.86 22.80
CA ASP A 401 0.38 21.09 22.72
C ASP A 401 0.04 19.67 22.18
N PRO A 402 0.53 19.30 20.99
CA PRO A 402 0.31 17.97 20.41
C PRO A 402 0.78 16.82 21.30
N ASP A 403 1.85 17.02 22.08
CA ASP A 403 2.45 15.97 22.92
C ASP A 403 1.55 15.60 24.11
N LEU A 404 0.53 16.41 24.40
CA LEU A 404 -0.47 16.14 25.43
C LEU A 404 -1.61 15.24 24.94
N LEU A 405 -1.75 15.00 23.62
CA LEU A 405 -2.76 14.08 23.09
C LEU A 405 -2.21 12.64 23.11
N HIS A 406 -2.43 11.95 24.22
CA HIS A 406 -2.05 10.54 24.35
C HIS A 406 -2.93 9.62 23.47
N PHE A 407 -2.35 8.54 22.93
CA PHE A 407 -3.03 7.60 22.02
C PHE A 407 -4.38 7.08 22.54
N SER A 408 -4.49 6.89 23.86
CA SER A 408 -5.74 6.40 24.48
C SER A 408 -6.88 7.42 24.41
N TYR A 409 -6.55 8.71 24.38
CA TYR A 409 -7.53 9.78 24.20
C TYR A 409 -7.83 10.00 22.72
N GLU A 410 -6.82 9.87 21.85
CA GLU A 410 -7.02 9.86 20.40
C GLU A 410 -8.00 8.76 19.97
N ARG A 411 -7.80 7.52 20.42
CA ARG A 411 -8.74 6.40 20.19
C ARG A 411 -10.14 6.67 20.74
N PHE A 412 -10.24 7.37 21.87
CA PHE A 412 -11.53 7.80 22.41
C PHE A 412 -12.24 8.79 21.46
N LEU A 413 -11.51 9.77 20.92
CA LEU A 413 -12.06 10.70 19.93
C LEU A 413 -12.45 9.98 18.64
N GLU A 414 -11.62 9.05 18.16
CA GLU A 414 -11.93 8.20 17.01
C GLU A 414 -13.26 7.47 17.20
N ASN A 415 -13.43 6.78 18.34
CA ASN A 415 -14.66 6.06 18.62
C ASN A 415 -15.89 6.99 18.64
N ARG A 416 -15.76 8.22 19.15
CA ARG A 416 -16.87 9.19 19.16
C ARG A 416 -17.20 9.71 17.76
N ILE A 417 -16.19 9.94 16.94
CA ILE A 417 -16.37 10.29 15.52
C ILE A 417 -17.08 9.15 14.79
N ARG A 418 -16.67 7.90 15.03
CA ARG A 418 -17.31 6.72 14.44
C ARG A 418 -18.75 6.54 14.89
N GLU A 419 -19.04 6.67 16.17
CA GLU A 419 -20.41 6.61 16.70
C GLU A 419 -21.33 7.66 16.07
N ALA A 420 -20.82 8.89 15.86
CA ALA A 420 -21.61 9.98 15.31
C ALA A 420 -21.82 9.89 13.78
N PHE A 421 -20.81 9.46 13.04
CA PHE A 421 -20.79 9.57 11.57
C PHE A 421 -20.70 8.22 10.85
N GLY A 422 -20.54 7.10 11.56
CA GLY A 422 -20.33 5.79 10.98
C GLY A 422 -18.84 5.54 10.69
N PHE A 423 -18.46 5.48 9.41
CA PHE A 423 -17.13 5.04 8.95
C PHE A 423 -16.86 3.53 9.07
N GLU A 424 -17.91 2.71 9.00
CA GLU A 424 -17.73 1.27 8.78
C GLU A 424 -17.06 1.03 7.43
N GLY A 425 -16.05 0.16 7.42
CA GLY A 425 -15.28 -0.18 6.22
C GLY A 425 -14.13 0.77 5.89
N THR A 426 -13.91 1.86 6.63
CA THR A 426 -12.74 2.73 6.43
C THR A 426 -11.97 3.01 7.72
N PRO A 427 -10.62 3.04 7.66
CA PRO A 427 -9.84 3.66 8.72
C PRO A 427 -10.12 5.16 8.75
N ILE A 428 -9.94 5.78 9.91
CA ILE A 428 -9.88 7.23 10.04
C ILE A 428 -8.51 7.61 10.57
N LYS A 429 -7.99 8.77 10.17
CA LYS A 429 -6.71 9.30 10.67
C LYS A 429 -6.99 10.53 11.51
N ILE A 430 -6.40 10.63 12.69
CA ILE A 430 -6.48 11.82 13.56
C ILE A 430 -5.08 12.35 13.77
N PHE A 431 -4.88 13.65 13.54
CA PHE A 431 -3.62 14.32 13.79
C PHE A 431 -3.82 15.46 14.77
N ALA A 432 -2.94 15.58 15.76
CA ALA A 432 -2.86 16.76 16.61
C ALA A 432 -1.98 17.82 15.97
N ARG A 433 -2.45 19.08 15.95
CA ARG A 433 -1.64 20.22 15.51
C ARG A 433 -1.68 21.34 16.53
N GLN A 434 -0.52 21.93 16.81
CA GLN A 434 -0.46 23.09 17.69
C GLN A 434 -1.13 24.29 17.03
N ARG A 435 -2.05 24.94 17.75
CA ARG A 435 -2.59 26.24 17.36
C ARG A 435 -1.50 27.29 17.55
N LYS A 436 -1.01 27.87 16.45
CA LYS A 436 -0.11 29.03 16.49
C LYS A 436 -0.85 30.29 16.95
#